data_AF-X1RHC0-F1
#
_entry.id   AF-X1RHC0-F1
#
_cell.length_a   1.000
_cell.length_b   1.000
_cell.length_c   1.000
_cell.angle_alpha   90.00
_cell.angle_beta   90.00
_cell.angle_gamma   90.00
#
_symmetry.space_group_name_H-M   'P 1'
#
loop_
_entity.id
_entity.type
_entity.pdbx_description
1 polymer ?
#
loop_
_entity_poly.entity_id
_entity_poly.type
_entity_poly.pdbx_seq_one_letter_code
_entity_poly.pdbx_strand_id
1 'polypeptide(L)'
;EQTDKIPWQINYTMELAEKIMKSLKIGKQNYSVLGKNVYAYNYLDDYFGNHIYFIRNRAVNSVNEIKPGFWKDEWGVVWDRRIDKDIGAPVNCVLENMKLEDLKVPAPLNPDRFA
;
A
#
# COMPACT_ATOMS: atom_id res chain seq x y z
N GLU A 1 34.83 19.56 -0.13
CA GLU A 1 33.91 20.03 0.92
C GLU A 1 32.80 19.01 1.06
N GLN A 2 32.65 18.44 2.26
CA GLN A 2 31.55 17.55 2.58
C GLN A 2 30.40 18.45 3.02
N THR A 3 29.56 18.85 2.07
CA THR A 3 28.36 19.63 2.34
C THR A 3 27.57 18.90 3.43
N ASP A 4 27.22 19.60 4.50
CA ASP A 4 26.42 19.09 5.61
C ASP A 4 25.15 18.44 5.04
N LYS A 5 25.17 17.11 4.88
CA LYS A 5 23.99 16.34 4.55
C LYS A 5 23.14 16.30 5.81
N ILE A 6 22.39 17.37 6.06
CA ILE A 6 21.23 17.28 6.96
C ILE A 6 20.37 16.15 6.38
N PRO A 7 20.11 15.06 7.13
CA PRO A 7 19.37 13.93 6.61
C PRO A 7 17.90 14.35 6.47
N TRP A 8 17.57 14.92 5.31
CA TRP A 8 16.20 15.14 4.94
C TRP A 8 15.61 13.80 4.52
N GLN A 9 14.74 13.24 5.35
CA GLN A 9 13.82 12.22 4.89
C GLN A 9 12.76 12.92 4.03
N ILE A 10 12.94 12.91 2.72
CA ILE A 10 12.02 13.57 1.78
C ILE A 10 11.16 12.51 1.12
N ASN A 11 9.86 12.59 1.39
CA ASN A 11 8.88 11.86 0.60
C ASN A 11 8.44 12.71 -0.60
N TYR A 12 7.88 12.07 -1.63
CA TYR A 12 7.59 12.71 -2.90
C TYR A 12 6.30 12.15 -3.50
N THR A 13 5.56 13.01 -4.19
CA THR A 13 4.47 12.55 -5.07
C THR A 13 5.06 11.84 -6.27
N MET A 14 4.26 11.02 -6.97
CA MET A 14 4.72 10.31 -8.17
C MET A 14 5.25 11.29 -9.24
N GLU A 15 4.58 12.42 -9.45
CA GLU A 15 5.01 13.43 -10.42
C GLU A 15 6.36 14.07 -10.05
N LEU A 16 6.55 14.38 -8.76
CA LEU A 16 7.81 14.92 -8.28
C LEU A 16 8.94 13.89 -8.41
N ALA A 17 8.67 12.64 -8.05
CA ALA A 17 9.61 11.52 -8.19
C ALA A 17 10.10 11.39 -9.63
N GLU A 18 9.20 11.41 -10.61
CA GLU A 18 9.54 11.31 -12.03
C GLU A 18 10.42 12.46 -12.52
N LYS A 19 10.10 13.70 -12.09
CA LYS A 19 10.91 14.89 -12.41
C LYS A 19 12.31 14.80 -11.81
N ILE A 20 12.42 14.39 -10.54
CA ILE A 20 13.69 14.20 -9.85
C ILE A 20 14.52 13.10 -10.54
N MET A 21 13.94 11.93 -10.79
CA MET A 21 14.65 10.82 -11.44
C MET A 21 15.18 11.21 -12.82
N LYS A 22 14.35 11.89 -13.62
CA LYS A 22 14.75 12.41 -14.94
C LYS A 22 15.90 13.41 -14.82
N SER A 23 15.83 14.35 -13.87
CA SER A 23 16.87 15.37 -13.68
C SER A 23 18.19 14.77 -13.21
N LEU A 24 18.13 13.76 -12.33
CA LEU A 24 19.31 13.05 -11.82
C LEU A 24 19.82 11.98 -12.78
N LYS A 25 19.12 11.72 -13.90
CA LYS A 25 19.43 10.68 -14.89
C LYS A 25 19.51 9.27 -14.26
N ILE A 26 18.64 8.99 -13.30
CA ILE A 26 18.54 7.68 -12.63
C ILE A 26 17.34 6.90 -13.19
N GLY A 27 17.54 5.61 -13.42
CA GLY A 27 16.53 4.71 -13.98
C GLY A 27 15.55 4.19 -12.93
N LYS A 28 14.42 3.64 -13.39
CA LYS A 28 13.48 2.90 -12.54
C LYS A 28 14.09 1.54 -12.18
N GLN A 29 14.06 1.18 -10.91
CA GLN A 29 14.38 -0.18 -10.46
C GLN A 29 13.11 -0.83 -9.94
N ASN A 30 12.79 -1.99 -10.49
CA ASN A 30 11.63 -2.74 -10.06
C ASN A 30 12.05 -3.67 -8.92
N TYR A 31 11.62 -3.33 -7.71
CA TYR A 31 11.74 -4.24 -6.57
C TYR A 31 10.46 -5.06 -6.45
N SER A 32 10.58 -6.38 -6.34
CA SER A 32 9.45 -7.23 -5.96
C SER A 32 9.25 -7.10 -4.45
N VAL A 33 8.29 -6.28 -4.01
CA VAL A 33 7.91 -6.21 -2.60
C VAL A 33 6.70 -7.09 -2.38
N LEU A 34 6.85 -8.09 -1.49
CA LEU A 34 5.81 -9.06 -1.12
C LEU A 34 5.19 -9.79 -2.34
N GLY A 35 5.99 -10.02 -3.39
CA GLY A 35 5.60 -10.77 -4.59
C GLY A 35 4.59 -10.09 -5.52
N LYS A 36 4.15 -8.85 -5.24
CA LYS A 36 3.10 -8.17 -6.04
C LYS A 36 3.30 -6.67 -6.25
N ASN A 37 4.03 -5.97 -5.38
CA ASN A 37 4.15 -4.51 -5.48
C ASN A 37 5.52 -4.12 -6.03
N VAL A 38 5.51 -3.51 -7.21
CA VAL A 38 6.67 -2.83 -7.78
C VAL A 38 6.56 -1.35 -7.46
N TYR A 39 7.32 -0.89 -6.47
CA TYR A 39 7.43 0.55 -6.20
C TYR A 39 8.52 1.14 -7.10
N ALA A 40 8.11 1.76 -8.20
CA ALA A 40 8.99 2.29 -9.24
C ALA A 40 9.99 3.37 -8.75
N TYR A 41 9.75 3.95 -7.57
CA TYR A 41 10.49 5.09 -7.04
C TYR A 41 11.39 4.74 -5.84
N ASN A 42 11.40 3.50 -5.34
CA ASN A 42 12.24 3.11 -4.20
C ASN A 42 13.74 3.40 -4.41
N TYR A 43 14.19 3.43 -5.67
CA TYR A 43 15.56 3.81 -5.99
C TYR A 43 15.90 5.25 -5.55
N LEU A 44 14.92 6.16 -5.49
CA LEU A 44 15.12 7.49 -4.92
C LEU A 44 15.37 7.43 -3.42
N ASP A 45 14.71 6.52 -2.70
CA ASP A 45 14.95 6.34 -1.28
C ASP A 45 16.38 5.87 -1.02
N ASP A 46 16.86 4.90 -1.81
CA ASP A 46 18.25 4.46 -1.77
C ASP A 46 19.23 5.61 -2.11
N TYR A 47 18.93 6.39 -3.16
CA TYR A 47 19.78 7.50 -3.61
C TYR A 47 19.92 8.62 -2.56
N PHE A 48 18.81 8.99 -1.89
CA PHE A 48 18.82 10.02 -0.87
C PHE A 48 19.24 9.52 0.51
N GLY A 49 19.30 8.21 0.72
CA GLY A 49 19.48 7.64 2.06
C GLY A 49 18.25 7.86 2.94
N ASN A 50 17.05 7.80 2.35
CA ASN A 50 15.81 7.85 3.10
C ASN A 50 15.67 6.58 3.95
N HIS A 51 15.40 6.74 5.23
CA HIS A 51 15.03 5.66 6.14
C HIS A 51 13.54 5.75 6.51
N ILE A 52 12.68 5.91 5.49
CA ILE A 52 11.23 5.98 5.65
C ILE A 52 10.68 4.55 5.63
N TYR A 53 10.00 4.15 6.70
CA TYR A 53 9.35 2.85 6.77
C TYR A 53 7.84 3.01 6.96
N PHE A 54 7.06 2.22 6.22
CA PHE A 54 5.60 2.21 6.32
C PHE A 54 5.14 0.94 7.02
N ILE A 55 4.57 1.10 8.22
CA ILE A 55 3.88 0.01 8.90
C ILE A 55 2.42 0.02 8.44
N ARG A 56 1.92 -1.14 8.00
CA ARG A 56 0.49 -1.36 7.74
C ARG A 56 0.03 -2.48 8.68
N ASN A 57 -1.13 -2.36 9.31
CA ASN A 57 -1.64 -3.42 10.22
C ASN A 57 -2.34 -4.59 9.50
N ARG A 58 -2.24 -4.63 8.17
CA ARG A 58 -2.99 -5.54 7.30
C ARG A 58 -2.12 -6.73 6.91
N ALA A 59 -2.69 -7.93 6.90
CA ALA A 59 -2.00 -9.13 6.42
C ALA A 59 -1.66 -9.03 4.92
N VAL A 60 -0.65 -9.79 4.46
CA VAL A 60 -0.19 -9.80 3.06
C VAL A 60 -1.33 -10.07 2.06
N ASN A 61 -2.29 -10.92 2.43
CA ASN A 61 -3.49 -11.24 1.64
C ASN A 61 -4.78 -10.72 2.29
N SER A 62 -4.73 -9.53 2.92
CA SER A 62 -5.87 -8.87 3.56
C SER A 62 -6.99 -8.45 2.59
N VAL A 63 -6.75 -8.49 1.28
CA VAL A 63 -7.74 -8.17 0.24
C VAL A 63 -7.61 -9.18 -0.88
N ASN A 64 -8.71 -9.84 -1.24
CA ASN A 64 -8.73 -10.91 -2.24
C ASN A 64 -9.83 -10.67 -3.27
N GLU A 65 -9.54 -10.92 -4.54
CA GLU A 65 -10.55 -10.85 -5.60
C GLU A 65 -11.48 -12.06 -5.48
N ILE A 66 -12.77 -11.81 -5.30
CA ILE A 66 -13.80 -12.86 -5.15
C ILE A 66 -14.55 -13.16 -6.45
N LYS A 67 -14.50 -12.22 -7.40
CA LYS A 67 -14.95 -12.33 -8.80
C LYS A 67 -14.38 -11.14 -9.58
N PRO A 68 -14.32 -11.17 -10.92
CA PRO A 68 -13.67 -10.12 -11.70
C PRO A 68 -14.13 -8.69 -11.36
N GLY A 69 -13.23 -7.88 -10.84
CA GLY A 69 -13.47 -6.49 -10.43
C GLY A 69 -14.06 -6.31 -9.03
N PHE A 70 -14.29 -7.38 -8.27
CA PHE A 70 -14.85 -7.34 -6.91
C PHE A 70 -13.89 -7.95 -5.91
N TRP A 71 -13.55 -7.16 -4.90
CA TRP A 71 -12.52 -7.50 -3.94
C TRP A 71 -13.09 -7.52 -2.53
N LYS A 72 -12.82 -8.57 -1.76
CA LYS A 72 -13.24 -8.68 -0.37
C LYS A 72 -12.06 -8.45 0.56
N ASP A 73 -12.21 -7.56 1.52
CA ASP A 73 -11.21 -7.32 2.56
C ASP A 73 -11.39 -8.24 3.79
N GLU A 74 -10.45 -8.15 4.71
CA GLU A 74 -10.41 -8.92 5.96
C GLU A 74 -11.56 -8.62 6.94
N TRP A 75 -12.21 -7.46 6.82
CA TRP A 75 -13.41 -7.09 7.57
C TRP A 75 -14.68 -7.63 6.93
N GLY A 76 -14.57 -8.17 5.72
CA GLY A 76 -15.66 -8.75 4.96
C GLY A 76 -16.40 -7.75 4.07
N VAL A 77 -15.89 -6.53 3.93
CA VAL A 77 -16.42 -5.56 2.96
C VAL A 77 -16.04 -6.01 1.56
N VAL A 78 -17.00 -5.93 0.64
CA VAL A 78 -16.85 -6.22 -0.77
C VAL A 78 -16.84 -4.90 -1.52
N TRP A 79 -15.74 -4.66 -2.24
CA TRP A 79 -15.46 -3.45 -2.99
C TRP A 79 -15.61 -3.73 -4.50
N ASP A 80 -16.54 -3.04 -5.16
CA ASP A 80 -16.63 -3.00 -6.62
C ASP A 80 -15.65 -1.95 -7.16
N ARG A 81 -14.57 -2.43 -7.78
CA ARG A 81 -13.50 -1.60 -8.35
C ARG A 81 -13.65 -1.39 -9.85
N ARG A 82 -14.79 -1.73 -10.45
CA ARG A 82 -15.03 -1.53 -11.89
C ARG A 82 -15.28 -0.07 -12.24
N ILE A 83 -15.81 0.70 -11.28
CA ILE A 83 -16.10 2.14 -11.41
C ILE A 83 -14.91 2.94 -10.87
N ASP A 84 -14.67 2.88 -9.56
CA ASP A 84 -13.52 3.47 -8.90
C ASP A 84 -12.41 2.42 -8.76
N LYS A 85 -11.38 2.52 -9.61
CA LYS A 85 -10.26 1.57 -9.60
C LYS A 85 -9.27 1.83 -8.48
N ASP A 86 -9.25 3.02 -7.88
CA ASP A 86 -8.29 3.35 -6.83
C ASP A 86 -8.73 2.71 -5.51
N ILE A 87 -9.95 3.02 -5.06
CA ILE A 87 -10.48 2.57 -3.77
C ILE A 87 -11.60 1.53 -3.88
N GLY A 88 -12.45 1.64 -4.91
CA GLY A 88 -13.68 0.83 -5.05
C GLY A 88 -14.87 1.36 -4.23
N ALA A 89 -16.08 0.92 -4.62
CA ALA A 89 -17.32 1.23 -3.92
C ALA A 89 -17.80 0.02 -3.09
N PRO A 90 -18.17 0.18 -1.81
CA PRO A 90 -18.70 -0.93 -1.02
C PRO A 90 -20.06 -1.38 -1.55
N VAL A 91 -20.25 -2.70 -1.72
CA VAL A 91 -21.49 -3.29 -2.28
C VAL A 91 -22.22 -4.24 -1.34
N ASN A 92 -21.76 -4.36 -0.09
CA ASN A 92 -22.45 -5.09 0.97
C ASN A 92 -22.45 -4.29 2.28
N CYS A 93 -23.37 -4.63 3.17
CA CYS A 93 -23.35 -4.17 4.56
C CYS A 93 -22.83 -5.31 5.44
N VAL A 94 -21.65 -5.14 6.05
CA VAL A 94 -21.08 -6.17 6.96
C VAL A 94 -21.91 -6.32 8.23
N LEU A 95 -22.60 -5.25 8.64
CA LEU A 95 -23.37 -5.17 9.88
C LEU A 95 -24.80 -4.70 9.61
N GLU A 96 -25.57 -5.49 8.86
CA GLU A 96 -26.91 -5.11 8.36
C GLU A 96 -27.88 -4.69 9.47
N ASN A 97 -27.87 -5.40 10.61
CA ASN A 97 -28.73 -5.11 11.77
C ASN A 97 -28.08 -4.20 12.81
N MET A 98 -26.87 -3.67 12.54
CA MET A 98 -26.07 -2.86 13.49
C MET A 98 -25.80 -3.54 14.85
N LYS A 99 -25.85 -4.88 14.89
CA LYS A 99 -25.61 -5.66 16.10
C LYS A 99 -24.14 -6.02 16.23
N LEU A 100 -23.45 -5.47 17.23
CA LEU A 100 -22.01 -5.72 17.42
C LEU A 100 -21.66 -7.19 17.67
N GLU A 101 -22.59 -8.00 18.18
CA GLU A 101 -22.42 -9.45 18.33
C GLU A 101 -22.22 -10.19 16.99
N ASP A 102 -22.71 -9.63 15.88
CA ASP A 102 -22.55 -10.18 14.54
C ASP A 102 -21.23 -9.72 13.87
N LEU A 103 -20.52 -8.77 14.48
CA LEU A 103 -19.29 -8.23 13.92
C LEU A 103 -18.16 -9.26 13.99
N LYS A 104 -17.76 -9.76 12.83
CA LYS A 104 -16.57 -10.60 12.68
C LYS A 104 -15.34 -9.73 12.47
N VAL A 105 -14.53 -9.60 13.51
CA VAL A 105 -13.26 -8.85 13.44
C VAL A 105 -12.13 -9.74 12.92
N PRO A 106 -11.17 -9.17 12.17
CA PRO A 106 -9.97 -9.90 11.78
C PRO A 106 -9.16 -10.34 13.02
N ALA A 107 -8.60 -11.55 13.00
CA ALA A 107 -7.80 -12.05 14.11
C ALA A 107 -6.53 -11.19 14.30
N PRO A 108 -6.38 -10.45 15.42
CA PRO A 108 -5.31 -9.47 15.58
C PRO A 108 -3.92 -10.10 15.72
N LEU A 109 -3.88 -11.35 16.18
CA LEU A 109 -2.64 -12.12 16.40
C LEU A 109 -2.37 -13.13 15.26
N ASN A 110 -3.04 -13.00 14.11
CA ASN A 110 -2.74 -13.86 12.97
C ASN A 110 -1.25 -13.67 12.57
N PRO A 111 -0.43 -14.75 12.57
CA PRO A 111 0.99 -14.68 12.18
C PRO A 111 1.24 -14.01 10.82
N ASP A 112 0.31 -14.17 9.86
CA ASP A 112 0.41 -13.57 8.53
C ASP A 112 0.38 -12.02 8.52
N ARG A 113 0.08 -11.39 9.66
CA ARG A 113 0.17 -9.93 9.86
C ARG A 113 1.59 -9.44 10.17
N PHE A 114 2.48 -10.34 10.57
CA PHE A 114 3.86 -10.03 10.96
C PHE A 114 4.90 -10.61 9.98
N ALA A 115 4.42 -11.26 8.90
CA ALA A 115 5.23 -11.92 7.88
C ALA A 115 5.63 -10.99 6.72
#